data_AF-A0A419EX32-F1
#
_entry.id   AF-A0A419EX32-F1
#
_cell.length_a   1.000
_cell.length_b   1.000
_cell.length_c   1.000
_cell.angle_alpha   90.00
_cell.angle_beta   90.00
_cell.angle_gamma   90.00
#
_symmetry.space_group_name_H-M   'P 1'
#
loop_
_entity.id
_entity.type
_entity.pdbx_description
1 polymer ?
#
loop_
_entity_poly.entity_id
_entity_poly.type
_entity_poly.pdbx_seq_one_letter_code
_entity_poly.pdbx_strand_id
1 'polypeptide(L)' 'MKKSNKSFEDSLNRLEEISNLLDDEELGLDESIKLYEEGIELSKVCYTKLKEAELKVTTLKKNLETGSLEELSFSE' A
#
# COMPACT_ATOMS: atom_id res chain seq x y z
N MET A 1 -19.94 3.25 -10.96
CA MET A 1 -18.59 2.97 -11.51
C MET A 1 -17.58 3.34 -10.43
N LYS A 2 -17.03 2.37 -9.68
CA LYS A 2 -16.05 2.64 -8.63
C LYS A 2 -14.70 2.93 -9.31
N LYS A 3 -14.19 4.15 -9.15
CA LYS A 3 -12.81 4.49 -9.50
C LYS A 3 -11.90 3.55 -8.72
N SER A 4 -11.15 2.71 -9.42
CA SER A 4 -10.18 1.79 -8.84
C SER A 4 -8.94 2.59 -8.39
N ASN A 5 -9.08 3.37 -7.31
CA ASN A 5 -7.93 3.55 -6.45
C ASN A 5 -7.65 2.14 -5.91
N LYS A 6 -6.57 1.49 -6.37
CA LYS A 6 -6.15 0.20 -5.80
C LYS A 6 -6.05 0.43 -4.30
N SER A 7 -6.92 -0.23 -3.53
CA SER A 7 -6.89 -0.07 -2.08
C SER A 7 -5.57 -0.68 -1.57
N PHE A 8 -5.20 -0.34 -0.33
CA PHE A 8 -4.08 -0.98 0.34
C PHE A 8 -4.24 -2.52 0.30
N GLU A 9 -5.44 -3.01 0.63
CA GLU A 9 -5.78 -4.43 0.62
C GLU A 9 -5.64 -5.05 -0.77
N ASP A 10 -6.13 -4.38 -1.83
CA ASP A 10 -6.00 -4.90 -3.20
C ASP A 10 -4.52 -4.99 -3.63
N SER A 11 -3.71 -4.02 -3.22
CA SER A 11 -2.29 -3.98 -3.55
C SER A 11 -1.51 -5.05 -2.78
N LEU A 12 -1.88 -5.29 -1.52
CA LEU A 12 -1.30 -6.33 -0.69
C LEU A 12 -1.68 -7.74 -1.20
N ASN A 13 -2.96 -7.98 -1.51
CA ASN A 13 -3.41 -9.24 -2.09
C ASN A 13 -2.67 -9.54 -3.40
N ARG A 14 -2.50 -8.52 -4.26
CA ARG A 14 -1.75 -8.69 -5.50
C ARG A 14 -0.27 -8.99 -5.28
N LEU A 15 0.35 -8.41 -4.24
CA LEU A 15 1.72 -8.75 -3.86
C LEU A 15 1.85 -10.21 -3.42
N GLU A 16 0.88 -10.72 -2.65
CA GLU A 16 0.86 -12.14 -2.25
C GLU A 16 0.70 -13.06 -3.47
N GLU A 17 -0.19 -12.71 -4.40
CA GLU A 17 -0.31 -13.42 -5.68
C GLU A 17 1.00 -13.43 -6.46
N ILE A 18 1.66 -12.28 -6.59
CA ILE A 18 2.95 -12.17 -7.28
C ILE A 18 4.01 -13.03 -6.60
N SER A 19 4.08 -13.04 -5.26
CA SER A 19 5.00 -13.89 -4.51
C SER A 19 4.78 -15.37 -4.83
N ASN A 20 3.52 -15.81 -4.83
CA ASN A 20 3.18 -17.20 -5.16
C ASN A 20 3.53 -17.55 -6.61
N LEU A 21 3.35 -16.62 -7.56
CA LEU A 21 3.71 -16.82 -8.96
C LEU A 21 5.22 -16.89 -9.16
N LEU A 22 5.99 -16.06 -8.44
CA LEU A 22 7.46 -16.06 -8.51
C LEU A 22 8.10 -17.32 -7.94
N ASP A 23 7.38 -18.06 -7.08
CA ASP A 23 7.81 -19.35 -6.54
C ASP A 23 7.53 -20.53 -7.50
N ASP A 24 6.84 -20.30 -8.63
CA ASP A 24 6.56 -21.32 -9.63
C ASP A 24 7.81 -21.64 -10.47
N GLU A 25 8.22 -22.92 -10.48
CA GLU A 25 9.39 -23.41 -11.22
C GLU A 25 9.21 -23.36 -12.75
N GLU A 26 7.96 -23.29 -13.25
CA GLU A 26 7.66 -23.16 -14.68
C GLU A 26 7.65 -21.71 -15.17
N LEU A 27 7.85 -20.73 -14.28
CA LEU A 27 7.80 -19.31 -14.63
C LEU A 27 9.00 -18.90 -15.51
N GLY A 28 8.71 -18.33 -16.68
CA GLY A 28 9.74 -17.84 -17.59
C GLY A 28 10.47 -16.59 -17.08
N LEU A 29 11.72 -16.39 -17.50
CA LEU A 29 12.53 -15.23 -17.11
C LEU A 29 11.86 -13.87 -17.43
N ASP A 30 11.25 -13.75 -18.61
CA ASP A 30 10.60 -12.49 -19.00
C ASP A 30 9.35 -12.20 -18.16
N GLU A 31 8.67 -13.25 -17.68
CA GLU A 31 7.49 -13.12 -16.83
C GLU A 31 7.89 -12.80 -15.39
N SER A 32 8.95 -13.42 -14.87
CA SER A 32 9.48 -13.11 -13.54
C SER A 32 9.97 -11.67 -13.43
N ILE A 33 10.61 -11.13 -14.46
CA ILE A 33 11.00 -9.70 -14.51
C ILE A 33 9.75 -8.80 -14.43
N LYS A 34 8.70 -9.08 -15.21
CA LYS A 34 7.47 -8.28 -15.20
C LYS A 34 6.75 -8.33 -13.85
N LEU A 35 6.64 -9.52 -13.26
CA LEU A 35 6.03 -9.71 -11.95
C LEU A 35 6.82 -8.99 -10.85
N TYR A 36 8.15 -9.01 -10.94
CA TYR A 36 9.01 -8.30 -10.02
C TYR A 36 8.86 -6.76 -10.12
N GLU A 37 8.81 -6.23 -11.35
CA GLU A 37 8.53 -4.80 -11.59
C GLU A 37 7.15 -4.40 -11.03
N GLU A 38 6.11 -5.21 -11.27
CA GLU A 38 4.78 -4.98 -10.71
C GLU A 38 4.83 -4.97 -9.17
N GLY A 39 5.53 -5.94 -8.57
CA GLY A 39 5.70 -6.05 -7.13
C GLY A 39 6.38 -4.82 -6.51
N ILE A 40 7.40 -4.24 -7.18
CA ILE A 40 8.04 -3.01 -6.71
C ILE A 40 7.04 -1.86 -6.66
N GLU A 41 6.24 -1.67 -7.70
CA GLU A 41 5.27 -0.57 -7.75
C GLU A 41 4.16 -0.73 -6.71
N LEU A 42 3.64 -1.94 -6.52
CA LEU A 42 2.65 -2.22 -5.49
C LEU A 42 3.21 -2.02 -4.08
N SER A 43 4.45 -2.43 -3.83
CA SER A 43 5.13 -2.23 -2.55
C SER A 43 5.26 -0.74 -2.19
N LYS A 44 5.61 0.11 -3.17
CA LYS A 44 5.63 1.58 -2.99
C LYS A 44 4.26 2.14 -2.62
N VAL A 45 3.19 1.65 -3.26
CA VAL A 45 1.81 2.07 -2.95
C VAL A 45 1.45 1.69 -1.51
N CYS A 46 1.71 0.44 -1.11
CA CYS A 46 1.46 -0.04 0.24
C CYS A 46 2.22 0.79 1.29
N TYR A 47 3.51 1.02 1.05
CA TYR A 47 4.35 1.83 1.95
C TYR A 47 3.82 3.25 2.11
N THR A 48 3.39 3.89 1.01
CA THR A 48 2.83 5.25 1.04
C THR A 48 1.56 5.29 1.88
N LYS A 49 0.66 4.31 1.69
CA LYS A 49 -0.59 4.21 2.46
C LYS A 49 -0.35 3.95 3.95
N LEU A 50 0.61 3.10 4.29
CA LEU A 50 1.01 2.87 5.69
C LEU A 50 1.57 4.14 6.33
N LYS A 51 2.40 4.89 5.62
CA LYS A 51 2.96 6.16 6.11
C LYS A 51 1.88 7.22 6.35
N GLU A 52 0.90 7.32 5.45
CA GLU A 52 -0.27 8.19 5.63
C GLU A 52 -1.07 7.79 6.87
N ALA A 53 -1.29 6.49 7.07
CA ALA A 53 -2.01 5.97 8.23
C ALA A 53 -1.25 6.22 9.54
N GLU A 54 0.07 5.99 9.57
CA GLU A 54 0.92 6.24 10.73
C GLU A 54 0.89 7.71 11.14
N LEU A 55 1.01 8.63 10.17
CA LEU A 55 0.90 10.07 10.43
C LEU A 55 -0.46 10.41 11.04
N LYS A 56 -1.55 9.86 10.49
CA LYS A 56 -2.90 10.07 11.01
C LYS A 56 -3.04 9.58 12.45
N VAL A 57 -2.57 8.38 12.77
CA VAL A 57 -2.60 7.82 14.13
C VAL A 57 -1.78 8.68 15.09
N THR A 58 -0.59 9.10 14.67
CA THR A 58 0.31 9.93 15.49
C THR A 58 -0.33 11.28 15.81
N THR A 59 -0.94 11.94 14.82
CA THR A 59 -1.65 13.22 15.03
C THR A 59 -2.86 13.04 15.95
N LEU A 60 -3.66 12.00 15.75
CA LEU A 60 -4.81 11.71 16.63
C LEU A 60 -4.37 11.48 18.08
N LYS A 61 -3.26 10.76 18.29
CA LYS A 61 -2.69 10.54 19.62
C LYS A 61 -2.25 11.85 20.28
N LYS A 62 -1.52 12.70 19.55
CA LYS A 62 -1.09 14.02 20.02
C LYS A 62 -2.29 14.92 20.36
N ASN A 63 -3.33 14.90 19.54
CA ASN A 63 -4.56 15.67 19.75
C ASN A 63 -5.29 15.20 21.02
N LEU A 64 -5.34 13.89 21.26
CA LEU A 64 -5.92 13.31 22.48
C LEU A 64 -5.14 13.73 23.74
N GLU A 65 -3.81 13.75 23.67
CA GLU A 65 -2.93 14.14 24.79
C GLU A 65 -3.00 15.65 25.10
N THR A 66 -3.21 16.49 24.08
CA THR A 66 -3.21 17.96 24.21
C THR A 66 -4.60 18.58 24.36
N GLY A 67 -5.68 17.81 24.15
CA GLY A 67 -7.06 18.32 24.17
C GLY A 67 -7.41 19.23 22.98
N SER A 68 -6.51 19.36 22.00
CA SER A 68 -6.68 20.21 20.82
C SER A 68 -7.12 19.39 19.61
N LEU A 69 -8.19 19.82 18.94
CA LEU A 69 -8.62 19.28 17.65
C LEU A 69 -8.03 20.15 16.54
N GLU A 70 -6.79 19.88 16.11
CA GLU A 70 -6.28 20.47 14.86
C GLU A 70 -7.09 19.91 13.68
N GLU A 71 -7.65 20.80 12.86
CA GLU A 71 -8.47 20.48 11.68
C GLU A 71 -7.59 19.75 10.65
N LEU A 72 -7.88 18.48 10.39
CA LEU A 72 -7.09 17.67 9.49
C LEU A 72 -7.48 17.98 8.04
N SER A 73 -6.66 18.74 7.31
CA SER A 73 -6.78 18.86 5.86
C SER A 73 -6.14 17.63 5.20
N PHE A 74 -6.98 16.64 4.89
CA PHE A 74 -6.57 15.46 4.13
C PHE A 74 -6.92 15.68 2.65
N SER A 75 -5.91 15.82 1.79
CA SER A 75 -6.11 15.69 0.34
C SER A 75 -6.11 14.20 -0.03
N GLU A 76 -7.19 13.77 -0.70
CA GLU A 76 -7.36 12.43 -1.31
C GLU A 76 -6.30 12.08 -2.37
#